data_AF-A0A0N4X1X8-F1
#
_entry.id   AF-A0A0N4X1X8-F1
#
_cell.length_a   1.000
_cell.length_b   1.000
_cell.length_c   1.000
_cell.angle_alpha   90.00
_cell.angle_beta   90.00
_cell.angle_gamma   90.00
#
_symmetry.space_group_name_H-M   'P 1'
#
loop_
_entity.id
_entity.type
_entity.pdbx_description
1 polymer ?
#
loop_
_entity_poly.entity_id
_entity_poly.type
_entity_poly.pdbx_seq_one_letter_code
_entity_poly.pdbx_strand_id
1 'polypeptide(L)'
;LARETLDRLGNLRVPPRLQRDVELMTVNIRAKPFSDADDLLPVCHRCGFNNPLTCGMNCVHCKTAFVYSFATFEILPLVEFTVDPDLPIDEAVKLVESEPPITESNFNPFQAASVSGHSEKKSTEVCLNAGDLAKLEKGQVVVLHLPPPLKTRFLFNQMPSISVSKCPSCNKVFHSDDFEMAVLQEGHCPFCRSVQERSDNPYLIDES
;
A
#
# COMPACT_ATOMS: atom_id res chain seq x y z
N LEU A 1 -20.37 3.27 8.38
CA LEU A 1 -19.68 4.52 8.80
C LEU A 1 -20.32 5.16 10.05
N ALA A 2 -21.55 5.64 9.99
CA ALA A 2 -22.17 6.42 11.09
C ALA A 2 -22.16 5.72 12.47
N ARG A 3 -22.42 4.39 12.51
CA ARG A 3 -22.33 3.61 13.76
C ARG A 3 -20.95 3.65 14.38
N GLU A 4 -19.93 3.43 13.58
CA GLU A 4 -18.54 3.36 14.04
C GLU A 4 -18.04 4.74 14.51
N THR A 5 -18.41 5.80 13.79
CA THR A 5 -18.10 7.17 14.20
C THR A 5 -18.73 7.52 15.56
N LEU A 6 -20.01 7.15 15.77
CA LEU A 6 -20.70 7.38 17.04
C LEU A 6 -20.08 6.57 18.19
N ASP A 7 -19.68 5.33 17.93
CA ASP A 7 -18.99 4.50 18.92
C ASP A 7 -17.63 5.11 19.33
N ARG A 8 -16.87 5.63 18.36
CA ARG A 8 -15.62 6.36 18.64
C ARG A 8 -15.85 7.67 19.40
N LEU A 9 -16.90 8.42 19.08
CA LEU A 9 -17.26 9.64 19.81
C LEU A 9 -17.55 9.35 21.29
N GLY A 10 -18.13 8.18 21.61
CA GLY A 10 -18.36 7.75 22.98
C GLY A 10 -17.07 7.55 23.80
N ASN A 11 -15.93 7.30 23.13
CA ASN A 11 -14.61 7.16 23.76
C ASN A 11 -13.85 8.49 23.88
N LEU A 12 -14.43 9.60 23.41
CA LEU A 12 -13.83 10.94 23.45
C LEU A 12 -14.58 11.84 24.43
N ARG A 13 -13.93 12.92 24.87
CA ARG A 13 -14.59 13.94 25.71
C ARG A 13 -15.50 14.83 24.86
N VAL A 14 -16.77 14.46 24.77
CA VAL A 14 -17.79 15.24 24.04
C VAL A 14 -18.15 16.52 24.84
N PRO A 15 -18.22 17.70 24.21
CA PRO A 15 -18.69 18.92 24.86
C PRO A 15 -20.13 18.76 25.42
N PRO A 16 -20.45 19.30 26.62
CA PRO A 16 -21.76 19.09 27.26
C PRO A 16 -22.96 19.46 26.37
N ARG A 17 -22.81 20.47 25.52
CA ARG A 17 -23.85 20.91 24.58
C ARG A 17 -24.22 19.86 23.52
N LEU A 18 -23.30 18.96 23.17
CA LEU A 18 -23.47 17.93 22.13
C LEU A 18 -23.79 16.54 22.71
N GLN A 19 -23.66 16.36 24.03
CA GLN A 19 -23.75 15.05 24.66
C GLN A 19 -25.11 14.38 24.44
N ARG A 20 -26.20 15.13 24.64
CA ARG A 20 -27.57 14.63 24.41
C ARG A 20 -27.78 14.19 22.96
N ASP A 21 -27.26 14.95 22.00
CA ASP A 21 -27.43 14.65 20.58
C ASP A 21 -26.66 13.39 20.19
N VAL A 22 -25.41 13.24 20.67
CA VAL A 22 -24.59 12.04 20.44
C VAL A 22 -25.26 10.79 21.04
N GLU A 23 -25.78 10.89 22.26
CA GLU A 23 -26.49 9.78 22.93
C GLU A 23 -27.74 9.36 22.12
N LEU A 24 -28.57 10.33 21.71
CA LEU A 24 -29.78 10.08 20.93
C LEU A 24 -29.46 9.49 19.55
N MET A 25 -28.45 10.03 18.85
CA MET A 25 -27.98 9.48 17.58
C MET A 25 -27.45 8.06 17.72
N THR A 26 -26.73 7.76 18.80
CA THR A 26 -26.18 6.42 19.08
C THR A 26 -27.29 5.38 19.29
N VAL A 27 -28.35 5.72 20.02
CA VAL A 27 -29.51 4.82 20.18
C VAL A 27 -30.23 4.61 18.84
N ASN A 28 -30.50 5.69 18.11
CA ASN A 28 -31.22 5.63 16.84
C ASN A 28 -30.48 4.82 15.77
N ILE A 29 -29.15 4.92 15.69
CA ILE A 29 -28.37 4.19 14.68
C ILE A 29 -28.30 2.68 14.97
N ARG A 30 -28.33 2.28 16.26
CA ARG A 30 -28.34 0.87 16.68
C ARG A 30 -29.65 0.17 16.32
N ALA A 31 -30.76 0.91 16.23
CA ALA A 31 -32.05 0.39 15.80
C ALA A 31 -32.16 0.16 14.28
N LYS A 32 -31.25 0.73 13.47
CA LYS A 32 -31.23 0.54 12.02
C LYS A 32 -30.43 -0.73 11.65
N PRO A 33 -30.73 -1.40 10.52
CA PRO A 33 -29.90 -2.49 10.00
C PRO A 33 -28.57 -1.98 9.42
N PHE A 34 -27.56 -2.85 9.31
CA PHE A 34 -26.32 -2.52 8.63
C PHE A 34 -26.57 -2.22 7.15
N SER A 35 -26.01 -1.13 6.65
CA SER A 35 -26.34 -0.58 5.33
C SER A 35 -25.13 0.04 4.63
N ASP A 36 -23.91 -0.19 5.13
CA ASP A 36 -22.74 0.23 4.38
C ASP A 36 -22.65 -0.67 3.13
N ALA A 37 -22.39 -0.09 1.96
CA ALA A 37 -22.20 -0.87 0.75
C ALA A 37 -20.83 -1.54 0.80
N ASP A 38 -20.81 -2.88 0.79
CA ASP A 38 -19.59 -3.67 0.95
C ASP A 38 -18.54 -3.36 -0.13
N ASP A 39 -18.98 -3.01 -1.34
CA ASP A 39 -18.11 -2.66 -2.48
C ASP A 39 -17.36 -1.33 -2.28
N LEU A 40 -17.83 -0.47 -1.37
CA LEU A 40 -17.18 0.81 -1.05
C LEU A 40 -16.19 0.68 0.11
N LEU A 41 -16.08 -0.49 0.73
CA LEU A 41 -15.21 -0.69 1.88
C LEU A 41 -13.76 -0.94 1.42
N PRO A 42 -12.76 -0.31 2.06
CA PRO A 42 -11.37 -0.55 1.74
C PRO A 42 -10.97 -2.01 1.95
N VAL A 43 -10.50 -2.66 0.88
CA VAL A 43 -10.02 -4.04 0.91
C VAL A 43 -8.55 -4.07 1.33
N CYS A 44 -8.19 -5.00 2.23
CA CYS A 44 -6.79 -5.26 2.50
C CYS A 44 -6.22 -6.27 1.51
N HIS A 45 -5.30 -5.84 0.63
CA HIS A 45 -4.64 -6.71 -0.36
C HIS A 45 -3.77 -7.83 0.24
N ARG A 46 -3.53 -7.83 1.56
CA ARG A 46 -2.83 -8.93 2.25
C ARG A 46 -3.77 -10.06 2.70
N CYS A 47 -4.92 -9.73 3.27
CA CYS A 47 -5.82 -10.74 3.86
C CYS A 47 -7.17 -10.86 3.15
N GLY A 48 -7.46 -10.01 2.17
CA GLY A 48 -8.70 -10.00 1.40
C GLY A 48 -9.93 -9.48 2.15
N PHE A 49 -9.81 -9.14 3.44
CA PHE A 49 -10.95 -8.67 4.23
C PHE A 49 -11.20 -7.16 4.03
N ASN A 50 -12.49 -6.81 4.00
CA ASN A 50 -12.97 -5.44 4.05
C ASN A 50 -12.67 -4.78 5.39
N ASN A 51 -12.33 -3.50 5.33
CA ASN A 51 -12.04 -2.68 6.50
C ASN A 51 -13.12 -1.60 6.63
N PRO A 52 -13.47 -1.21 7.87
CA PRO A 52 -14.36 -0.08 8.05
C PRO A 52 -13.74 1.20 7.50
N LEU A 53 -14.56 2.12 6.96
CA LEU A 53 -14.07 3.40 6.42
C LEU A 53 -13.32 4.29 7.42
N THR A 54 -13.49 4.06 8.72
CA THR A 54 -12.72 4.79 9.74
C THR A 54 -11.46 4.04 10.19
N CYS A 55 -11.10 2.94 9.53
CA CYS A 55 -9.81 2.29 9.75
C CYS A 55 -8.68 3.31 9.53
N GLY A 56 -7.63 3.20 10.33
CA GLY A 56 -6.46 4.06 10.17
C GLY A 56 -5.64 3.67 8.95
N MET A 57 -4.32 3.81 9.07
CA MET A 57 -3.38 3.42 8.01
C MET A 57 -3.05 1.92 8.02
N ASN A 58 -3.79 1.10 8.77
CA ASN A 58 -3.52 -0.32 8.94
C ASN A 58 -4.83 -1.11 8.90
N CYS A 59 -4.75 -2.32 8.35
CA CYS A 59 -5.86 -3.27 8.37
C CYS A 59 -6.25 -3.62 9.81
N VAL A 60 -7.56 -3.63 10.10
CA VAL A 60 -8.04 -3.97 11.45
C VAL A 60 -7.85 -5.45 11.78
N HIS A 61 -7.80 -6.32 10.76
CA HIS A 61 -7.71 -7.78 10.88
C HIS A 61 -6.27 -8.29 10.96
N CYS A 62 -5.43 -7.92 10.00
CA CYS A 62 -4.05 -8.42 9.91
C CYS A 62 -2.99 -7.38 10.31
N LYS A 63 -3.38 -6.14 10.64
CA LYS A 63 -2.48 -5.02 11.01
C LYS A 63 -1.50 -4.56 9.93
N THR A 64 -1.49 -5.17 8.75
CA THR A 64 -0.72 -4.70 7.60
C THR A 64 -1.01 -3.24 7.29
N ALA A 65 0.04 -2.44 7.11
CA ALA A 65 -0.08 -1.04 6.73
C ALA A 65 -0.59 -0.91 5.28
N PHE A 66 -1.49 0.04 5.05
CA PHE A 66 -1.96 0.37 3.73
C PHE A 66 -0.96 1.30 3.02
N VAL A 67 -0.74 1.00 1.74
CA VAL A 67 0.03 1.86 0.84
C VAL A 67 -0.98 2.54 -0.06
N TYR A 68 -0.98 3.87 -0.07
CA TYR A 68 -1.94 4.66 -0.83
C TYR A 68 -1.29 5.25 -2.08
N SER A 69 -2.07 5.35 -3.15
CA SER A 69 -1.74 6.16 -4.32
C SER A 69 -1.68 7.62 -3.90
N PHE A 70 -0.57 8.30 -4.21
CA PHE A 70 -0.40 9.73 -3.90
C PHE A 70 -1.15 10.66 -4.86
N ALA A 71 -1.88 10.13 -5.84
CA ALA A 71 -2.78 10.88 -6.71
C ALA A 71 -4.26 10.68 -6.33
N THR A 72 -4.69 9.44 -6.14
CA THR A 72 -6.11 9.09 -5.95
C THR A 72 -6.50 8.78 -4.51
N PHE A 73 -5.52 8.55 -3.63
CA PHE A 73 -5.73 8.07 -2.26
C PHE A 73 -6.40 6.69 -2.17
N GLU A 74 -6.40 5.92 -3.25
CA GLU A 74 -6.83 4.52 -3.24
C GLU A 74 -5.72 3.62 -2.66
N ILE A 75 -6.13 2.50 -2.07
CA ILE A 75 -5.19 1.52 -1.50
C ILE A 75 -4.59 0.69 -2.65
N LEU A 76 -3.28 0.85 -2.85
CA LEU A 76 -2.50 0.08 -3.80
C LEU A 76 -2.28 -1.35 -3.30
N PRO A 77 -2.18 -2.34 -4.20
CA PRO A 77 -1.90 -3.75 -3.86
C PRO A 77 -0.45 -4.00 -3.44
N LEU A 78 0.15 -3.03 -2.76
CA LEU A 78 1.52 -3.09 -2.27
C LEU A 78 1.55 -3.50 -0.79
N VAL A 79 2.37 -4.51 -0.48
CA VAL A 79 2.61 -4.96 0.89
C VAL A 79 4.11 -4.96 1.17
N GLU A 80 4.51 -4.34 2.27
CA GLU A 80 5.91 -4.26 2.68
C GLU A 80 6.41 -5.60 3.25
N PHE A 81 7.64 -5.96 2.86
CA PHE A 81 8.42 -7.01 3.51
C PHE A 81 9.79 -6.45 3.93
N THR A 82 10.45 -7.13 4.85
CA THR A 82 11.82 -6.84 5.26
C THR A 82 12.80 -7.80 4.60
N VAL A 83 14.04 -7.36 4.45
CA VAL A 83 15.14 -8.20 3.96
C VAL A 83 15.97 -8.64 5.16
N ASP A 84 16.54 -9.83 5.07
CA ASP A 84 17.48 -10.38 6.06
C ASP A 84 18.58 -9.35 6.40
N PRO A 85 18.81 -9.03 7.70
CA PRO A 85 19.84 -8.06 8.09
C PRO A 85 21.26 -8.44 7.65
N ASP A 86 21.53 -9.72 7.38
CA ASP A 86 22.83 -10.20 6.94
C ASP A 86 23.06 -9.98 5.43
N LEU A 87 22.02 -9.60 4.68
CA LEU A 87 22.10 -9.33 3.25
C LEU A 87 22.26 -7.82 2.98
N PRO A 88 23.32 -7.38 2.26
CA PRO A 88 23.46 -5.96 1.92
C PRO A 88 22.34 -5.49 0.99
N ILE A 89 21.87 -4.26 1.22
CA ILE A 89 20.73 -3.67 0.50
C ILE A 89 20.97 -3.65 -1.01
N ASP A 90 22.19 -3.30 -1.45
CA ASP A 90 22.53 -3.23 -2.88
C ASP A 90 22.44 -4.60 -3.56
N GLU A 91 22.73 -5.69 -2.84
CA GLU A 91 22.58 -7.05 -3.34
C GLU A 91 21.09 -7.44 -3.38
N ALA A 92 20.33 -7.08 -2.34
CA ALA A 92 18.90 -7.32 -2.30
C ALA A 92 18.15 -6.63 -3.46
N VAL A 93 18.53 -5.39 -3.80
CA VAL A 93 17.98 -4.66 -4.95
C VAL A 93 18.31 -5.39 -6.26
N LYS A 94 19.57 -5.82 -6.44
CA LYS A 94 19.98 -6.58 -7.63
C LYS A 94 19.23 -7.91 -7.79
N LEU A 95 18.98 -8.62 -6.70
CA LEU A 95 18.24 -9.90 -6.73
C LEU A 95 16.79 -9.67 -7.17
N VAL A 96 16.15 -8.63 -6.65
CA VAL A 96 14.76 -8.27 -7.00
C VAL A 96 14.62 -7.80 -8.45
N GLU A 97 15.65 -7.18 -9.02
CA GLU A 97 15.68 -6.72 -10.42
C GLU A 97 16.11 -7.80 -11.41
N SER A 98 16.67 -8.91 -10.91
CA SER A 98 17.11 -10.04 -11.73
C SER A 98 15.93 -10.88 -12.21
N GLU A 99 16.10 -11.56 -13.35
CA GLU A 99 15.10 -12.52 -13.81
C GLU A 99 15.19 -13.79 -12.95
N PRO A 100 14.06 -14.28 -12.41
CA PRO A 100 14.06 -15.51 -11.63
C PRO A 100 14.44 -16.71 -12.50
N PRO A 101 14.97 -17.80 -11.92
CA PRO A 101 15.22 -19.02 -12.65
C PRO A 101 13.92 -19.53 -13.31
N ILE A 102 14.05 -20.20 -14.46
CA ILE A 102 12.94 -20.79 -15.23
C ILE A 102 12.35 -21.98 -14.45
N THR A 103 11.66 -21.68 -13.36
CA THR A 103 10.90 -22.59 -12.53
C THR A 103 9.47 -22.06 -12.50
N GLU A 104 8.47 -22.92 -12.69
CA GLU A 104 7.04 -22.57 -12.69
C GLU A 104 6.50 -22.23 -11.29
N SER A 105 7.18 -21.34 -10.56
CA SER A 105 6.74 -20.92 -9.23
C SER A 105 6.29 -19.46 -9.27
N ASN A 106 4.96 -19.25 -9.22
CA ASN A 106 4.34 -17.98 -8.83
C ASN A 106 4.61 -17.72 -7.34
N PHE A 107 5.87 -17.46 -6.99
CA PHE A 107 6.29 -17.32 -5.61
C PHE A 107 5.69 -16.04 -5.01
N ASN A 108 4.72 -16.21 -4.11
CA ASN A 108 4.17 -15.12 -3.32
C ASN A 108 4.59 -15.29 -1.86
N PRO A 109 5.47 -14.42 -1.32
CA PRO A 109 5.99 -14.54 0.04
C PRO A 109 4.92 -14.37 1.12
N PHE A 110 3.74 -13.88 0.75
CA PHE A 110 2.64 -13.58 1.64
C PHE A 110 1.54 -14.64 1.64
N GLN A 111 1.53 -15.56 0.66
CA GLN A 111 0.58 -16.69 0.61
C GLN A 111 0.88 -17.77 1.64
N ALA A 112 2.16 -18.10 1.89
CA ALA A 112 2.54 -19.11 2.88
C ALA A 112 2.10 -18.74 4.31
N ALA A 113 2.06 -17.44 4.61
CA ALA A 113 1.60 -16.91 5.90
C ALA A 113 0.07 -16.99 6.10
N SER A 114 -0.72 -17.30 5.07
CA SER A 114 -2.19 -17.39 5.16
C SER A 114 -2.70 -18.77 5.63
N VAL A 115 -1.92 -19.83 5.47
CA VAL A 115 -2.39 -21.23 5.56
C VAL A 115 -2.29 -21.83 6.98
N SER A 116 -1.52 -21.23 7.89
CA SER A 116 -1.41 -21.68 9.28
C SER A 116 -2.59 -21.19 10.14
N GLY A 117 -3.74 -21.86 9.99
CA GLY A 117 -4.85 -21.73 10.93
C GLY A 117 -4.55 -22.48 12.22
N HIS A 118 -3.79 -21.89 13.15
CA HIS A 118 -3.86 -22.10 14.62
C HIS A 118 -2.86 -21.16 15.33
N SER A 119 -3.39 -20.39 16.31
CA SER A 119 -2.72 -19.67 17.41
C SER A 119 -1.77 -18.47 17.16
N GLU A 120 -2.24 -17.34 17.70
CA GLU A 120 -1.56 -16.33 18.54
C GLU A 120 -0.21 -15.73 18.06
N LYS A 121 -0.27 -14.44 17.68
CA LYS A 121 0.80 -13.55 17.20
C LYS A 121 1.31 -13.87 15.79
N LYS A 122 0.42 -13.68 14.80
CA LYS A 122 0.79 -13.56 13.39
C LYS A 122 1.73 -12.36 13.24
N SER A 123 3.04 -12.61 13.10
CA SER A 123 3.98 -11.56 12.72
C SER A 123 3.52 -10.99 11.38
N THR A 124 3.27 -9.68 11.34
CA THR A 124 3.01 -8.95 10.09
C THR A 124 4.24 -8.89 9.20
N GLU A 125 5.42 -9.06 9.81
CA GLU A 125 6.71 -8.90 9.18
C GLU A 125 7.09 -10.20 8.49
N VAL A 126 7.07 -10.15 7.16
CA VAL A 126 7.67 -11.18 6.31
C VAL A 126 9.09 -10.74 6.02
N CYS A 127 10.06 -11.57 6.38
CA CYS A 127 11.48 -11.33 6.14
C CYS A 127 11.97 -12.28 5.06
N LEU A 128 12.59 -11.76 4.00
CA LEU A 128 13.09 -12.56 2.87
C LEU A 128 14.62 -12.61 2.86
N ASN A 129 15.16 -13.82 2.66
CA ASN A 129 16.58 -14.05 2.42
C ASN A 129 16.91 -13.96 0.92
N ALA A 130 18.20 -14.02 0.58
CA ALA A 130 18.68 -13.96 -0.80
C ALA A 130 18.01 -15.00 -1.74
N GLY A 131 17.80 -16.23 -1.25
CA GLY A 131 17.18 -17.30 -2.02
C GLY A 131 15.69 -17.06 -2.30
N ASP A 132 14.98 -16.39 -1.40
CA ASP A 132 13.58 -16.01 -1.60
C ASP A 132 13.45 -14.79 -2.52
N LEU A 133 14.36 -13.82 -2.41
CA LEU A 133 14.41 -12.67 -3.33
C LEU A 133 14.65 -13.10 -4.78
N ALA A 134 15.54 -14.07 -5.00
CA ALA A 134 15.85 -14.60 -6.34
C ALA A 134 14.67 -15.33 -7.02
N LYS A 135 13.60 -15.65 -6.29
CA LYS A 135 12.39 -16.28 -6.84
C LYS A 135 11.32 -15.26 -7.24
N LEU A 136 11.48 -14.00 -6.87
CA LEU A 136 10.50 -12.95 -7.17
C LEU A 136 10.55 -12.60 -8.65
N GLU A 137 9.39 -12.34 -9.24
CA GLU A 137 9.33 -11.91 -10.63
C GLU A 137 9.84 -10.47 -10.78
N LYS A 138 10.57 -10.23 -11.87
CA LYS A 138 11.07 -8.90 -12.21
C LYS A 138 9.89 -7.92 -12.35
N GLY A 139 9.97 -6.78 -11.66
CA GLY A 139 8.92 -5.76 -11.67
C GLY A 139 7.78 -5.99 -10.68
N GLN A 140 7.77 -7.12 -9.96
CA GLN A 140 6.76 -7.40 -8.92
C GLN A 140 7.02 -6.64 -7.61
N VAL A 141 8.21 -6.07 -7.44
CA VAL A 141 8.59 -5.32 -6.24
C VAL A 141 8.94 -3.88 -6.59
N VAL A 142 8.36 -2.95 -5.84
CA VAL A 142 8.70 -1.54 -5.86
C VAL A 142 9.71 -1.26 -4.76
N VAL A 143 10.93 -0.87 -5.14
CA VAL A 143 12.01 -0.48 -4.22
C VAL A 143 11.93 1.02 -3.93
N LEU A 144 11.84 1.42 -2.66
CA LEU A 144 11.87 2.83 -2.26
C LEU A 144 13.24 3.19 -1.69
N HIS A 145 14.03 3.96 -2.43
CA HIS A 145 15.35 4.43 -1.99
C HIS A 145 15.20 5.68 -1.13
N LEU A 146 15.02 5.49 0.18
CA LEU A 146 14.82 6.59 1.11
C LEU A 146 16.16 7.24 1.50
N PRO A 147 16.19 8.58 1.69
CA PRO A 147 17.41 9.26 2.12
C PRO A 147 17.76 8.91 3.58
N PRO A 148 19.06 8.89 3.94
CA PRO A 148 19.49 8.69 5.33
C PRO A 148 18.82 9.69 6.29
N PRO A 149 18.44 9.28 7.52
CA PRO A 149 18.73 8.00 8.19
C PRO A 149 17.69 6.89 7.90
N LEU A 150 16.78 7.10 6.96
CA LEU A 150 15.75 6.11 6.63
C LEU A 150 16.35 4.98 5.79
N LYS A 151 15.88 3.75 6.03
CA LYS A 151 16.30 2.56 5.29
C LYS A 151 15.50 2.42 3.99
N THR A 152 16.11 1.80 2.99
CA THR A 152 15.42 1.33 1.78
C THR A 152 14.26 0.42 2.17
N ARG A 153 13.11 0.59 1.52
CA ARG A 153 11.91 -0.23 1.75
C ARG A 153 11.57 -1.03 0.50
N PHE A 154 11.05 -2.24 0.68
CA PHE A 154 10.68 -3.14 -0.40
C PHE A 154 9.18 -3.43 -0.33
N LEU A 155 8.46 -3.10 -1.39
CA LEU A 155 7.00 -3.25 -1.47
C LEU A 155 6.65 -4.26 -2.56
N PHE A 156 6.06 -5.39 -2.18
CA PHE A 156 5.63 -6.43 -3.11
C PHE A 156 4.23 -6.14 -3.64
N ASN A 157 4.04 -6.26 -4.95
CA ASN A 157 2.75 -6.15 -5.61
C ASN A 157 1.99 -7.49 -5.55
N GLN A 158 0.94 -7.54 -4.72
CA GLN A 158 0.05 -8.70 -4.55
C GLN A 158 -0.82 -8.97 -5.79
N MET A 159 -0.99 -7.97 -6.66
CA MET A 159 -1.88 -8.04 -7.80
C MET A 159 -1.19 -7.46 -9.02
N PRO A 160 -0.38 -8.25 -9.75
CA PRO A 160 0.36 -7.79 -10.92
C PRO A 160 -0.51 -7.20 -12.05
N SER A 161 -1.81 -7.52 -12.08
CA SER A 161 -2.76 -6.91 -13.01
C SER A 161 -3.06 -5.44 -12.73
N ILE A 162 -2.72 -4.94 -11.54
CA ILE A 162 -2.76 -3.52 -11.20
C ILE A 162 -1.31 -3.00 -11.24
N SER A 163 -1.02 -2.19 -12.25
CA SER A 163 0.28 -1.54 -12.44
C SER A 163 0.46 -0.38 -11.45
N VAL A 164 1.66 -0.29 -10.88
CA VAL A 164 2.02 0.73 -9.89
C VAL A 164 3.36 1.34 -10.28
N SER A 165 3.42 2.67 -10.33
CA SER A 165 4.62 3.44 -10.64
C SER A 165 5.12 4.22 -9.43
N LYS A 166 6.44 4.36 -9.32
CA LYS A 166 7.12 5.15 -8.29
C LYS A 166 7.75 6.38 -8.94
N CYS A 167 7.55 7.55 -8.35
CA CYS A 167 8.32 8.74 -8.74
C CYS A 167 9.80 8.58 -8.32
N PRO A 168 10.76 8.70 -9.25
CA PRO A 168 12.19 8.53 -8.96
C PRO A 168 12.74 9.59 -8.00
N SER A 169 12.15 10.79 -7.96
CA SER A 169 12.65 11.87 -7.10
C SER A 169 12.11 11.83 -5.67
N CYS A 170 10.84 11.50 -5.47
CA CYS A 170 10.21 11.55 -4.14
C CYS A 170 9.83 10.19 -3.53
N ASN A 171 10.05 9.08 -4.27
CA ASN A 171 9.69 7.72 -3.88
C ASN A 171 8.19 7.55 -3.50
N LYS A 172 7.31 8.46 -3.94
CA LYS A 172 5.87 8.26 -3.83
C LYS A 172 5.39 7.29 -4.90
N VAL A 173 4.38 6.51 -4.55
CA VAL A 173 3.79 5.48 -5.41
C VAL A 173 2.39 5.89 -5.85
N PHE A 174 2.01 5.43 -7.02
CA PHE A 174 0.81 5.82 -7.74
C PHE A 174 0.33 4.64 -8.58
N HIS A 175 -0.95 4.59 -8.96
CA HIS A 175 -1.31 3.81 -10.14
C HIS A 175 -0.51 4.32 -11.34
N SER A 176 -0.02 3.41 -12.18
CA SER A 176 0.82 3.79 -13.32
C SER A 176 0.07 4.73 -14.27
N ASP A 177 -1.17 4.39 -14.61
CA ASP A 177 -2.01 5.18 -15.53
C ASP A 177 -2.23 6.63 -15.02
N ASP A 178 -2.51 6.81 -13.73
CA ASP A 178 -2.70 8.13 -13.13
C ASP A 178 -1.40 8.94 -13.13
N PHE A 179 -0.27 8.31 -12.81
CA PHE A 179 1.03 8.97 -12.79
C PHE A 179 1.47 9.37 -14.20
N GLU A 180 1.35 8.46 -15.16
CA GLU A 180 1.68 8.70 -16.56
C GLU A 180 0.81 9.80 -17.14
N MET A 181 -0.51 9.77 -16.89
CA MET A 181 -1.41 10.81 -17.36
C MET A 181 -1.07 12.18 -16.76
N ALA A 182 -0.78 12.26 -15.46
CA ALA A 182 -0.35 13.50 -14.83
C ALA A 182 0.96 14.03 -15.41
N VAL A 183 1.92 13.14 -15.70
CA VAL A 183 3.21 13.49 -16.31
C VAL A 183 3.05 13.91 -17.77
N LEU A 184 2.16 13.29 -18.53
CA LEU A 184 1.88 13.69 -19.91
C LEU A 184 1.25 15.08 -19.96
N GLN A 185 0.30 15.37 -19.08
CA GLN A 185 -0.41 16.65 -19.01
C GLN A 185 0.51 17.79 -18.51
N GLU A 186 1.21 17.58 -17.40
CA GLU A 186 1.91 18.65 -16.67
C GLU A 186 3.45 18.59 -16.81
N GLY A 187 4.01 17.48 -17.32
CA GLY A 187 5.46 17.28 -17.47
C GLY A 187 6.20 16.94 -16.17
N HIS A 188 5.50 16.80 -15.04
CA HIS A 188 6.11 16.61 -13.74
C HIS A 188 5.31 15.70 -12.82
N CYS A 189 5.94 15.16 -11.77
CA CYS A 189 5.26 14.34 -10.76
C CYS A 189 4.12 15.13 -10.08
N PRO A 190 2.89 14.57 -9.96
CA PRO A 190 1.75 15.27 -9.36
C PRO A 190 1.92 15.58 -7.86
N PHE A 191 2.86 14.93 -7.19
CA PHE A 191 3.14 15.15 -5.77
C PHE A 191 4.28 16.14 -5.54
N CYS A 192 5.49 15.84 -6.05
CA CYS A 192 6.68 16.66 -5.77
C CYS A 192 7.06 17.65 -6.86
N ARG A 193 6.37 17.63 -8.02
CA ARG A 193 6.60 18.51 -9.17
C ARG A 193 8.01 18.44 -9.78
N SER A 194 8.78 17.40 -9.47
CA SER A 194 10.00 17.11 -10.21
C SER A 194 9.66 16.78 -11.66
N VAL A 195 10.40 17.38 -12.59
CA VAL A 195 10.31 17.10 -14.02
C VAL A 195 10.54 15.60 -14.22
N GLN A 196 9.68 14.95 -14.99
CA GLN A 196 9.84 13.55 -15.35
C GLN A 196 10.33 13.46 -16.78
N GLU A 197 11.34 12.63 -17.03
CA GLU A 197 11.83 12.38 -18.38
C GLU A 197 10.73 11.70 -19.20
N ARG A 198 10.41 12.27 -20.37
CA ARG A 198 9.51 11.63 -21.34
C ARG A 198 10.33 10.63 -22.13
N SER A 199 10.05 9.33 -21.98
CA SER A 199 10.76 8.27 -22.70
C SER A 199 10.61 8.35 -24.23
N ASP A 200 9.63 9.11 -24.74
CA ASP A 200 9.33 9.19 -26.17
C ASP A 200 9.14 10.63 -26.67
N ASN A 201 10.18 11.48 -26.54
CA ASN A 201 10.19 12.74 -27.31
C ASN A 201 11.32 12.77 -28.35
N PRO A 202 11.11 12.19 -29.55
CA PRO A 202 12.07 12.29 -30.66
C PRO A 202 12.26 13.72 -31.18
N TYR A 203 11.55 14.72 -30.63
CA TYR A 203 11.63 16.14 -30.99
C TYR A 203 12.19 17.03 -29.87
N LEU A 204 12.93 16.49 -28.90
CA LEU A 204 13.82 17.32 -28.09
C LEU A 204 14.90 17.89 -29.01
N ILE A 205 14.65 19.08 -29.56
CA ILE A 205 15.67 19.93 -30.13
C ILE A 205 16.52 20.37 -28.95
N ASP A 206 17.76 19.92 -28.94
CA ASP A 206 18.81 20.30 -28.00
C ASP A 206 18.94 21.84 -28.04
N GLU A 207 18.43 22.54 -27.02
CA GLU A 207 18.71 23.97 -26.86
C GLU A 207 20.12 24.09 -26.27
N SER A 208 21.05 24.43 -27.16
CA SER A 208 22.47 24.74 -26.90
C SER A 208 22.66 25.93 -25.98
#